data_AF-A0A2K3L4Y9-F1
#
_entry.id   AF-A0A2K3L4Y9-F1
#
_cell.length_a   1.000
_cell.length_b   1.000
_cell.length_c   1.000
_cell.angle_alpha   90.00
_cell.angle_beta   90.00
_cell.angle_gamma   90.00
#
_symmetry.space_group_name_H-M   'P 1'
#
loop_
_entity.id
_entity.type
_entity.pdbx_description
1 polymer ?
#
loop_
_entity_poly.entity_id
_entity_poly.type
_entity_poly.pdbx_seq_one_letter_code
_entity_poly.pdbx_strand_id
1 'polypeptide(L)'
;MEILCFIEFSFQVENLGTSPTSEVRLAFSPAEAEHLAVVKAAVTTGKRKKKTYVPLDVKPVGPPDGPNGTKFFSVTLLTPLGKGETTTLEVLYILTHSLEPFPVEISQSESQLVYFRDSAILLSPYHVKQQTTFIKTPSSRVESFTVVEPTKRAGTELKYGPYDDHTPYSYSPVLVHFENNNPFAVVEELEREIEISHWGSIQVIERYRLTHAGARHKGVFSRVEYQTRSGASGVSSFKHLLAKLPPRVHSVYYRDEIGNISSSHLRKDFLKSELEFEPRYPLFGGWKSTFLIGYGLPLQDFLFESPDGKRYLNFTYGCPLSDTVVDKLIIKVVLPEGSKDPAAVIPFQVDQHLE
;
A
#
# COMPACT_ATOMS: atom_id res chain seq x y z
N MET A 1 -4.49 -7.84 -2.69
CA MET A 1 -4.77 -6.41 -2.99
C MET A 1 -6.03 -5.96 -2.24
N GLU A 2 -6.02 -6.06 -0.90
CA GLU A 2 -7.24 -6.48 -0.19
C GLU A 2 -7.59 -5.65 1.06
N ILE A 3 -6.59 -5.09 1.73
CA ILE A 3 -6.69 -4.12 2.83
C ILE A 3 -6.34 -2.68 2.38
N LEU A 4 -5.73 -2.55 1.20
CA LEU A 4 -5.32 -1.27 0.62
C LEU A 4 -6.45 -0.69 -0.23
N CYS A 5 -6.74 0.59 -0.04
CA CYS A 5 -7.62 1.34 -0.93
C CYS A 5 -6.75 2.04 -1.98
N PHE A 6 -6.92 1.67 -3.24
CA PHE A 6 -6.28 2.34 -4.37
C PHE A 6 -7.24 3.36 -4.95
N ILE A 7 -6.81 4.62 -5.06
CA ILE A 7 -7.61 5.66 -5.67
C ILE A 7 -6.85 6.27 -6.84
N GLU A 8 -7.49 6.21 -8.01
CA GLU A 8 -6.95 6.69 -9.28
C GLU A 8 -7.80 7.84 -9.80
N PHE A 9 -7.17 8.97 -10.11
CA PHE A 9 -7.82 10.13 -10.70
C PHE A 9 -7.13 10.52 -12.00
N SER A 10 -7.92 10.62 -13.06
CA SER A 10 -7.52 11.23 -14.31
C SER A 10 -8.23 12.58 -14.41
N PHE A 11 -7.48 13.68 -14.38
CA PHE A 11 -8.07 15.01 -14.51
C PHE A 11 -7.34 15.86 -15.54
N GLN A 12 -8.14 16.60 -16.32
CA GLN A 12 -7.65 17.61 -17.25
C GLN A 12 -7.65 18.96 -16.52
N VAL A 13 -6.45 19.51 -16.30
CA VAL A 13 -6.29 20.85 -15.73
C VAL A 13 -6.16 21.89 -16.84
N GLU A 14 -6.64 23.10 -16.57
CA GLU A 14 -6.55 24.26 -17.46
C GLU A 14 -6.03 25.45 -16.65
N ASN A 15 -5.00 26.15 -17.14
CA ASN A 15 -4.52 27.37 -16.48
C ASN A 15 -5.33 28.59 -16.93
N LEU A 16 -6.28 29.04 -16.11
CA LEU A 16 -7.06 30.25 -16.35
C LEU A 16 -6.33 31.54 -15.92
N GLY A 17 -5.18 31.42 -15.25
CA GLY A 17 -4.37 32.54 -14.78
C GLY A 17 -3.63 33.28 -15.89
N THR A 18 -3.09 34.46 -15.57
CA THR A 18 -2.33 35.28 -16.51
C THR A 18 -0.87 34.86 -16.64
N SER A 19 -0.31 34.20 -15.62
CA SER A 19 1.09 33.74 -15.59
C SER A 19 1.18 32.23 -15.82
N PRO A 20 2.26 31.74 -16.47
CA PRO A 20 2.54 30.31 -16.53
C PRO A 20 2.67 29.70 -15.12
N THR A 21 2.14 28.50 -14.92
CA THR A 21 2.30 27.75 -13.66
C THR A 21 3.04 26.44 -13.89
N SER A 22 3.99 26.11 -13.03
CA SER A 22 4.74 24.85 -13.06
C SER A 22 4.24 23.84 -12.02
N GLU A 23 3.23 24.18 -11.24
CA GLU A 23 2.78 23.36 -10.12
C GLU A 23 1.27 23.22 -10.08
N VAL A 24 0.81 22.04 -9.64
CA VAL A 24 -0.59 21.71 -9.37
C VAL A 24 -0.69 21.15 -7.95
N ARG A 25 -1.65 21.63 -7.16
CA ARG A 25 -1.86 21.19 -5.79
C ARG A 25 -2.94 20.11 -5.71
N LEU A 26 -2.62 19.02 -5.03
CA LEU A 26 -3.56 18.00 -4.60
C LEU A 26 -3.98 18.28 -3.17
N ALA A 27 -5.26 18.13 -2.86
CA ALA A 27 -5.82 18.33 -1.54
C ALA A 27 -6.31 17.00 -0.97
N PHE A 28 -6.01 16.77 0.31
CA PHE A 28 -6.43 15.59 1.05
C PHE A 28 -7.09 16.04 2.35
N SER A 29 -8.20 15.40 2.71
CA SER A 29 -8.80 15.61 4.02
C SER A 29 -7.82 15.15 5.12
N PRO A 30 -7.94 15.65 6.36
CA PRO A 30 -7.09 15.20 7.47
C PRO A 30 -7.09 13.67 7.63
N ALA A 31 -8.26 13.04 7.49
CA ALA A 31 -8.40 11.58 7.61
C ALA A 31 -7.69 10.83 6.47
N GLU A 32 -7.82 11.28 5.23
CA GLU A 32 -7.07 10.67 4.12
C GLU A 32 -5.57 10.86 4.28
N ALA A 33 -5.13 12.05 4.71
CA ALA A 33 -3.73 12.36 4.89
C ALA A 33 -3.06 11.53 5.98
N GLU A 34 -3.79 11.18 7.05
CA GLU A 34 -3.32 10.29 8.11
C GLU A 34 -3.07 8.86 7.61
N HIS A 35 -3.92 8.40 6.67
CA HIS A 35 -3.91 7.04 6.13
C HIS A 35 -3.10 6.90 4.83
N LEU A 36 -2.53 7.99 4.33
CA LEU A 36 -1.85 8.08 3.05
C LEU A 36 -0.49 7.39 3.08
N ALA A 37 -0.34 6.31 2.30
CA ALA A 37 0.93 5.58 2.21
C ALA A 37 1.79 6.01 1.00
N VAL A 38 1.14 6.28 -0.13
CA VAL A 38 1.82 6.61 -1.39
C VAL A 38 1.00 7.62 -2.16
N VAL A 39 1.66 8.62 -2.75
CA VAL A 39 1.10 9.49 -3.79
C VAL A 39 2.04 9.49 -4.98
N LYS A 40 1.50 9.20 -6.17
CA LYS A 40 2.22 9.24 -7.43
C LYS A 40 1.41 10.05 -8.42
N ALA A 41 2.10 10.87 -9.21
CA ALA A 41 1.50 11.60 -10.30
C ALA A 41 2.29 11.34 -11.58
N ALA A 42 1.61 11.37 -12.72
CA ALA A 42 2.21 11.25 -14.03
C ALA A 42 1.47 12.11 -15.06
N VAL A 43 2.20 12.62 -16.07
CA VAL A 43 1.55 13.14 -17.30
C VAL A 43 1.39 12.01 -18.28
N THR A 44 0.24 11.97 -18.95
CA THR A 44 0.02 11.06 -20.06
C THR A 44 0.55 11.64 -21.36
N THR A 45 1.43 10.93 -22.05
CA THR A 45 1.93 11.31 -23.38
C THR A 45 1.54 10.27 -24.43
N GLY A 46 1.14 10.71 -25.63
CA GLY A 46 0.75 9.82 -26.75
C GLY A 46 -0.77 9.61 -26.94
N LYS A 47 -1.18 9.06 -28.09
CA LYS A 47 -2.59 8.83 -28.46
C LYS A 47 -3.01 7.36 -28.31
N ARG A 48 -4.19 7.12 -27.74
CA ARG A 48 -4.94 5.84 -27.67
C ARG A 48 -4.14 4.62 -27.19
N LYS A 49 -3.40 3.94 -28.08
CA LYS A 49 -2.79 2.61 -27.87
C LYS A 49 -1.33 2.63 -27.41
N LYS A 50 -0.68 3.80 -27.39
CA LYS A 50 0.68 4.01 -26.87
C LYS A 50 0.67 5.17 -25.86
N LYS A 51 -0.15 5.06 -24.82
CA LYS A 51 -0.07 5.98 -23.68
C LYS A 51 1.19 5.66 -22.90
N THR A 52 2.11 6.60 -22.84
CA THR A 52 3.30 6.53 -21.98
C THR A 52 3.06 7.45 -20.79
N TYR A 53 3.21 6.92 -19.60
CA TYR A 53 3.12 7.70 -18.36
C TYR A 53 4.52 8.20 -18.00
N VAL A 54 4.68 9.52 -17.90
CA VAL A 54 5.93 10.12 -17.46
C VAL A 54 5.73 10.57 -16.01
N PRO A 55 6.45 9.96 -15.03
CA PRO A 55 6.32 10.31 -13.63
C PRO A 55 6.61 11.79 -13.36
N LEU A 56 5.89 12.36 -12.40
CA LEU A 56 6.09 13.71 -11.90
C LEU A 56 6.58 13.67 -10.45
N ASP A 57 7.31 14.72 -10.07
CA ASP A 57 7.74 14.91 -8.69
C ASP A 57 6.54 15.36 -7.84
N VAL A 58 6.34 14.69 -6.70
CA VAL A 58 5.24 14.97 -5.76
C VAL A 58 5.85 15.20 -4.40
N LYS A 59 5.58 16.38 -3.83
CA LYS A 59 6.13 16.78 -2.53
C LYS A 59 5.02 17.25 -1.59
N PRO A 60 5.06 16.88 -0.29
CA PRO A 60 4.18 17.49 0.69
C PRO A 60 4.47 18.99 0.74
N VAL A 61 3.41 19.79 0.80
CA VAL A 61 3.53 21.24 1.00
C VAL A 61 3.53 21.48 2.50
N GLY A 62 4.52 22.22 2.99
CA GLY A 62 4.56 22.65 4.39
C GLY A 62 3.37 23.55 4.76
N PRO A 63 3.23 23.90 6.05
CA PRO A 63 2.19 24.82 6.51
C PRO A 63 2.17 26.14 5.70
N PRO A 64 1.01 26.80 5.55
CA PRO A 64 -0.25 26.53 6.25
C PRO A 64 -1.12 25.45 5.58
N ASP A 65 -1.85 24.70 6.42
CA ASP A 65 -2.91 23.82 5.98
C ASP A 65 -4.05 24.61 5.31
N GLY A 66 -4.80 23.95 4.43
CA GLY A 66 -6.00 24.50 3.82
C GLY A 66 -7.17 24.59 4.80
N PRO A 67 -8.34 25.05 4.33
CA PRO A 67 -9.57 25.03 5.11
C PRO A 67 -9.82 23.66 5.74
N ASN A 68 -10.34 23.63 6.97
CA ASN A 68 -10.65 22.41 7.72
C ASN A 68 -9.46 21.45 7.91
N GLY A 69 -8.22 21.95 7.95
CA GLY A 69 -7.02 21.14 8.15
C GLY A 69 -6.58 20.35 6.91
N THR A 70 -7.09 20.71 5.73
CA THR A 70 -6.74 20.08 4.46
C THR A 70 -5.23 20.07 4.26
N LYS A 71 -4.67 18.91 3.95
CA LYS A 71 -3.24 18.74 3.65
C LYS A 71 -3.00 18.82 2.15
N PHE A 72 -1.89 19.45 1.76
CA PHE A 72 -1.57 19.66 0.36
C PHE A 72 -0.31 18.91 -0.07
N PHE A 73 -0.34 18.41 -1.31
CA PHE A 73 0.82 17.94 -2.02
C PHE A 73 0.97 18.75 -3.31
N SER A 74 2.18 19.18 -3.64
CA SER A 74 2.49 19.86 -4.90
C SER A 74 3.03 18.85 -5.90
N VAL A 75 2.48 18.88 -7.11
CA VAL A 75 2.93 18.13 -8.27
C VAL A 75 3.65 19.08 -9.21
N THR A 76 4.95 18.86 -9.43
CA THR A 76 5.74 19.68 -10.35
C THR A 76 5.57 19.20 -11.78
N LEU A 77 5.09 20.10 -12.65
CA LEU A 77 4.90 19.85 -14.08
C LEU A 77 6.25 19.90 -14.82
N LEU A 78 6.41 19.05 -15.83
CA LEU A 78 7.62 19.04 -16.68
C LEU A 78 7.74 20.31 -17.53
N THR A 79 6.61 20.82 -17.99
CA THR A 79 6.51 22.04 -18.79
C THR A 79 5.53 22.99 -18.12
N PRO A 80 5.90 24.25 -17.85
CA PRO A 80 4.98 25.24 -17.31
C PRO A 80 3.75 25.39 -18.20
N LEU A 81 2.56 25.38 -17.60
CA LEU A 81 1.29 25.49 -18.29
C LEU A 81 0.97 26.97 -18.52
N GLY A 82 0.96 27.41 -19.78
CA GLY A 82 0.59 28.76 -20.18
C GLY A 82 -0.91 29.06 -20.04
N LYS A 83 -1.31 30.32 -20.23
CA LYS A 83 -2.73 30.72 -20.13
C LYS A 83 -3.58 29.99 -21.19
N GLY A 84 -4.64 29.32 -20.74
CA GLY A 84 -5.56 28.54 -21.56
C GLY A 84 -5.01 27.19 -22.03
N GLU A 85 -3.76 26.86 -21.67
CA GLU A 85 -3.22 25.54 -21.95
C GLU A 85 -3.81 24.51 -20.99
N THR A 86 -3.93 23.26 -21.49
CA THR A 86 -4.42 22.13 -20.71
C THR A 86 -3.43 20.99 -20.67
N THR A 87 -3.39 20.28 -19.55
CA THR A 87 -2.66 19.01 -19.43
C THR A 87 -3.51 17.97 -18.70
N THR A 88 -3.24 16.69 -18.97
CA THR A 88 -3.93 15.58 -18.31
C THR A 88 -2.98 14.94 -17.30
N LEU A 89 -3.37 15.00 -16.04
CA LEU A 89 -2.66 14.40 -14.91
C LEU A 89 -3.36 13.11 -14.50
N GLU A 90 -2.54 12.09 -14.25
CA GLU A 90 -2.95 10.81 -13.71
C GLU A 90 -2.33 10.69 -12.33
N VAL A 91 -3.17 10.63 -11.30
CA VAL A 91 -2.75 10.55 -9.91
C VAL A 91 -3.22 9.23 -9.34
N LEU A 92 -2.28 8.51 -8.72
CA LEU A 92 -2.56 7.32 -7.94
C LEU A 92 -2.13 7.61 -6.50
N TYR A 93 -3.06 7.44 -5.56
CA TYR A 93 -2.69 7.32 -4.17
C TYR A 93 -3.24 6.07 -3.53
N ILE A 94 -2.57 5.63 -2.47
CA ILE A 94 -2.91 4.42 -1.73
C ILE A 94 -3.15 4.81 -0.28
N LEU A 95 -4.34 4.46 0.21
CA LEU A 95 -4.69 4.58 1.62
C LEU A 95 -4.55 3.23 2.32
N THR A 96 -4.06 3.28 3.55
CA THR A 96 -3.93 2.16 4.48
C THR A 96 -4.88 2.37 5.65
N HIS A 97 -5.32 1.31 6.32
CA HIS A 97 -6.20 1.43 7.51
C HIS A 97 -7.51 2.21 7.29
N SER A 98 -7.99 2.35 6.05
CA SER A 98 -9.23 3.08 5.73
C SER A 98 -10.49 2.19 5.69
N LEU A 99 -10.32 0.87 5.83
CA LEU A 99 -11.42 -0.09 5.88
C LEU A 99 -11.66 -0.52 7.32
N GLU A 100 -12.84 -0.21 7.84
CA GLU A 100 -13.20 -0.50 9.22
C GLU A 100 -14.15 -1.70 9.29
N PRO A 101 -13.78 -2.81 9.95
CA PRO A 101 -14.66 -3.96 10.10
C PRO A 101 -15.95 -3.59 10.87
N PHE A 102 -17.10 -3.89 10.26
CA PHE A 102 -18.40 -3.74 10.89
C PHE A 102 -19.37 -4.84 10.44
N PRO A 103 -19.76 -5.78 11.33
CA PRO A 103 -19.50 -5.79 12.77
C PRO A 103 -18.01 -5.98 13.11
N VAL A 104 -17.59 -5.44 14.26
CA VAL A 104 -16.20 -5.54 14.76
C VAL A 104 -15.82 -6.97 15.12
N GLU A 105 -16.81 -7.83 15.35
CA GLU A 105 -16.64 -9.23 15.72
C GLU A 105 -17.53 -10.12 14.86
N ILE A 106 -16.96 -11.22 14.35
CA ILE A 106 -17.64 -12.24 13.55
C ILE A 106 -17.28 -13.64 14.03
N SER A 107 -18.24 -14.55 13.97
CA SER A 107 -18.01 -15.98 14.16
C SER A 107 -17.26 -16.60 12.98
N GLN A 108 -16.86 -17.86 13.13
CA GLN A 108 -16.06 -18.57 12.13
C GLN A 108 -16.72 -18.64 10.75
N SER A 109 -18.05 -18.62 10.67
CA SER A 109 -18.81 -18.89 9.44
C SER A 109 -19.59 -17.66 8.95
N GLU A 110 -19.36 -16.51 9.56
CA GLU A 110 -19.91 -15.22 9.12
C GLU A 110 -18.96 -14.55 8.13
N SER A 111 -19.55 -13.80 7.19
CA SER A 111 -18.79 -12.99 6.24
C SER A 111 -18.28 -11.70 6.91
N GLN A 112 -17.11 -11.26 6.48
CA GLN A 112 -16.54 -9.99 6.92
C GLN A 112 -17.14 -8.85 6.09
N LEU A 113 -17.79 -7.92 6.79
CA LEU A 113 -18.30 -6.67 6.23
C LEU A 113 -17.43 -5.51 6.73
N VAL A 114 -17.23 -4.50 5.88
CA VAL A 114 -16.41 -3.33 6.20
C VAL A 114 -17.09 -2.03 5.80
N TYR A 115 -16.82 -0.97 6.53
CA TYR A 115 -17.10 0.40 6.17
C TYR A 115 -15.92 1.01 5.43
N PHE A 116 -16.23 1.73 4.36
CA PHE A 116 -15.33 2.66 3.68
C PHE A 116 -15.96 4.05 3.73
N ARG A 117 -15.19 5.04 4.21
CA ARG A 117 -15.60 6.44 4.34
C ARG A 117 -14.76 7.30 3.41
N ASP A 118 -15.45 8.07 2.57
CA ASP A 118 -14.82 9.01 1.64
C ASP A 118 -15.83 10.11 1.25
N SER A 119 -15.65 10.77 0.11
CA SER A 119 -16.57 11.74 -0.47
C SER A 119 -16.99 11.36 -1.89
N ALA A 120 -18.25 11.65 -2.23
CA ALA A 120 -18.78 11.51 -3.59
C ALA A 120 -18.08 12.45 -4.58
N ILE A 121 -17.59 13.60 -4.10
CA ILE A 121 -16.87 14.61 -4.89
C ILE A 121 -15.43 14.74 -4.40
N LEU A 122 -14.52 15.11 -5.31
CA LEU A 122 -13.10 15.21 -5.05
C LEU A 122 -12.85 16.48 -4.23
N LEU A 123 -12.13 16.33 -3.11
CA LEU A 123 -11.63 17.49 -2.40
C LEU A 123 -10.54 18.16 -3.26
N SER A 124 -10.83 19.35 -3.78
CA SER A 124 -9.95 20.07 -4.69
C SER A 124 -9.80 21.53 -4.26
N PRO A 125 -8.59 22.12 -4.31
CA PRO A 125 -8.41 23.56 -4.09
C PRO A 125 -8.82 24.40 -5.31
N TYR A 126 -9.18 23.74 -6.42
CA TYR A 126 -9.58 24.35 -7.68
C TYR A 126 -11.08 24.12 -7.93
N HIS A 127 -11.66 25.00 -8.75
CA HIS A 127 -13.02 24.81 -9.25
C HIS A 127 -13.07 23.60 -10.19
N VAL A 128 -14.03 22.70 -9.96
CA VAL A 128 -14.19 21.48 -10.76
C VAL A 128 -15.41 21.64 -11.66
N LYS A 129 -15.20 21.70 -12.98
CA LYS A 129 -16.28 21.86 -13.97
C LYS A 129 -17.21 20.65 -14.02
N GLN A 130 -16.64 19.44 -14.00
CA GLN A 130 -17.39 18.21 -14.06
C GLN A 130 -16.61 17.06 -13.42
N GLN A 131 -17.30 16.21 -12.68
CA GLN A 131 -16.73 15.03 -12.03
C GLN A 131 -17.65 13.83 -12.11
N THR A 132 -17.06 12.64 -12.16
CA THR A 132 -17.75 11.37 -11.87
C THR A 132 -16.83 10.51 -11.02
N THR A 133 -17.38 9.93 -9.96
CA THR A 133 -16.62 9.09 -9.03
C THR A 133 -17.13 7.66 -9.10
N PHE A 134 -16.21 6.70 -9.17
CA PHE A 134 -16.52 5.27 -9.21
C PHE A 134 -15.88 4.59 -8.01
N ILE A 135 -16.69 3.96 -7.16
CA ILE A 135 -16.23 3.11 -6.07
C ILE A 135 -16.42 1.66 -6.48
N LYS A 136 -15.32 0.91 -6.59
CA LYS A 136 -15.33 -0.52 -6.91
C LYS A 136 -15.15 -1.33 -5.63
N THR A 137 -16.08 -2.24 -5.40
CA THR A 137 -16.10 -3.15 -4.25
C THR A 137 -15.58 -4.53 -4.66
N PRO A 138 -14.98 -5.31 -3.74
CA PRO A 138 -14.43 -6.64 -4.05
C PRO A 138 -15.53 -7.68 -4.37
N SER A 139 -16.76 -7.42 -3.95
CA SER A 139 -17.92 -8.27 -4.22
C SER A 139 -19.15 -7.43 -4.56
N SER A 140 -20.15 -8.03 -5.21
CA SER A 140 -21.41 -7.33 -5.50
C SER A 140 -22.31 -7.18 -4.27
N ARG A 141 -21.90 -7.68 -3.11
CA ARG A 141 -22.65 -7.65 -1.85
C ARG A 141 -22.31 -6.36 -1.08
N VAL A 142 -23.13 -5.34 -1.31
CA VAL A 142 -23.12 -4.06 -0.62
C VAL A 142 -24.43 -3.95 0.16
N GLU A 143 -24.31 -3.79 1.47
CA GLU A 143 -25.44 -3.75 2.41
C GLU A 143 -26.07 -2.37 2.48
N SER A 144 -25.25 -1.32 2.49
CA SER A 144 -25.74 0.04 2.41
C SER A 144 -24.69 0.97 1.80
N PHE A 145 -25.17 2.07 1.22
CA PHE A 145 -24.32 3.15 0.75
C PHE A 145 -25.07 4.48 0.86
N THR A 146 -24.36 5.57 1.12
CA THR A 146 -24.95 6.93 1.11
C THR A 146 -25.39 7.28 -0.31
N VAL A 147 -26.63 7.75 -0.47
CA VAL A 147 -27.13 8.22 -1.76
C VAL A 147 -26.88 9.72 -1.89
N VAL A 148 -26.10 10.11 -2.91
CA VAL A 148 -25.89 11.51 -3.31
C VAL A 148 -26.33 11.62 -4.76
N GLU A 149 -27.49 12.22 -5.03
CA GLU A 149 -28.08 12.18 -6.37
C GLU A 149 -27.28 13.02 -7.38
N PRO A 150 -26.96 12.48 -8.58
CA PRO A 150 -27.31 11.14 -9.07
C PRO A 150 -26.36 10.03 -8.58
N THR A 151 -26.91 8.95 -8.00
CA THR A 151 -26.14 7.74 -7.67
C THR A 151 -26.67 6.52 -8.45
N LYS A 152 -25.78 5.67 -8.99
CA LYS A 152 -26.16 4.41 -9.66
C LYS A 152 -25.27 3.26 -9.18
N ARG A 153 -25.86 2.10 -8.97
CA ARG A 153 -25.15 0.84 -8.65
C ARG A 153 -25.27 -0.14 -9.81
N ALA A 154 -24.15 -0.74 -10.20
CA ALA A 154 -24.10 -1.81 -11.18
C ALA A 154 -23.05 -2.86 -10.78
N GLY A 155 -23.49 -4.06 -10.41
CA GLY A 155 -22.58 -5.14 -10.00
C GLY A 155 -21.73 -4.76 -8.79
N THR A 156 -20.41 -4.68 -8.99
CA THR A 156 -19.41 -4.30 -7.99
C THR A 156 -19.10 -2.80 -7.96
N GLU A 157 -19.74 -2.00 -8.81
CA GLU A 157 -19.41 -0.58 -9.01
C GLU A 157 -20.56 0.33 -8.52
N LEU A 158 -20.20 1.33 -7.73
CA LEU A 158 -21.03 2.47 -7.34
C LEU A 158 -20.56 3.70 -8.09
N LYS A 159 -21.45 4.32 -8.87
CA LYS A 159 -21.21 5.53 -9.63
C LYS A 159 -21.91 6.71 -8.94
N TYR A 160 -21.12 7.71 -8.56
CA TYR A 160 -21.59 9.01 -8.09
C TYR A 160 -21.38 10.05 -9.19
N GLY A 161 -22.43 10.81 -9.50
CA GLY A 161 -22.43 11.79 -10.58
C GLY A 161 -22.88 11.23 -11.94
N PRO A 162 -22.78 12.02 -13.02
CA PRO A 162 -21.95 13.22 -13.12
C PRO A 162 -22.47 14.35 -12.24
N TYR A 163 -21.53 15.09 -11.68
CA TYR A 163 -21.81 16.33 -10.98
C TYR A 163 -21.07 17.46 -11.68
N ASP A 164 -21.72 18.61 -11.78
CA ASP A 164 -21.23 19.76 -12.53
C ASP A 164 -21.00 20.95 -11.57
N ASP A 165 -20.01 21.78 -11.92
CA ASP A 165 -19.68 23.07 -11.31
C ASP A 165 -19.60 23.08 -9.77
N HIS A 166 -18.57 22.41 -9.24
CA HIS A 166 -18.26 22.43 -7.80
C HIS A 166 -17.26 23.51 -7.42
N THR A 167 -17.60 24.21 -6.34
CA THR A 167 -16.70 25.18 -5.71
C THR A 167 -15.47 24.51 -5.09
N PRO A 168 -14.33 25.22 -5.00
CA PRO A 168 -13.17 24.75 -4.26
C PRO A 168 -13.51 24.30 -2.84
N TYR A 169 -12.85 23.24 -2.37
CA TYR A 169 -13.01 22.65 -1.03
C TYR A 169 -14.42 22.13 -0.69
N SER A 170 -15.23 21.85 -1.70
CA SER A 170 -16.51 21.16 -1.50
C SER A 170 -16.27 19.72 -1.07
N TYR A 171 -17.15 19.20 -0.20
CA TYR A 171 -17.07 17.84 0.32
C TYR A 171 -18.48 17.25 0.46
N SER A 172 -18.67 16.00 0.04
CA SER A 172 -19.97 15.30 0.09
C SER A 172 -19.76 13.90 0.66
N PRO A 173 -19.83 13.74 1.99
CA PRO A 173 -19.43 12.50 2.65
C PRO A 173 -20.26 11.30 2.20
N VAL A 174 -19.59 10.20 1.90
CA VAL A 174 -20.20 8.91 1.58
C VAL A 174 -19.65 7.83 2.52
N LEU A 175 -20.56 6.94 2.92
CA LEU A 175 -20.25 5.73 3.65
C LEU A 175 -20.71 4.55 2.79
N VAL A 176 -19.83 3.59 2.55
CA VAL A 176 -20.16 2.36 1.83
C VAL A 176 -19.90 1.17 2.76
N HIS A 177 -20.92 0.33 2.93
CA HIS A 177 -20.88 -0.88 3.75
C HIS A 177 -21.00 -2.11 2.86
N PHE A 178 -19.94 -2.92 2.78
CA PHE A 178 -19.88 -4.03 1.84
C PHE A 178 -19.09 -5.23 2.35
N GLU A 179 -19.30 -6.38 1.71
CA GLU A 179 -18.59 -7.62 2.03
C GLU A 179 -17.19 -7.62 1.44
N ASN A 180 -16.21 -7.78 2.33
CA ASN A 180 -14.80 -7.95 2.00
C ASN A 180 -14.23 -9.09 2.85
N ASN A 181 -14.35 -10.33 2.35
CA ASN A 181 -13.79 -11.53 2.99
C ASN A 181 -12.30 -11.71 2.75
N ASN A 182 -11.60 -10.71 2.24
CA ASN A 182 -10.17 -10.85 2.08
C ASN A 182 -9.46 -10.73 3.44
N PRO A 183 -8.38 -11.49 3.67
CA PRO A 183 -7.67 -11.45 4.93
C PRO A 183 -6.84 -10.15 5.07
N PHE A 184 -6.99 -9.47 6.21
CA PHE A 184 -6.41 -8.14 6.44
C PHE A 184 -5.05 -8.26 7.13
N ALA A 185 -3.97 -8.26 6.34
CA ALA A 185 -2.62 -8.52 6.83
C ALA A 185 -1.93 -7.22 7.24
N VAL A 186 -1.74 -7.04 8.53
CA VAL A 186 -1.00 -5.90 9.07
C VAL A 186 0.23 -6.41 9.80
N VAL A 187 1.41 -6.04 9.29
CA VAL A 187 2.69 -6.24 9.96
C VAL A 187 2.90 -5.04 10.88
N GLU A 188 2.57 -5.21 12.16
CA GLU A 188 2.71 -4.17 13.19
C GLU A 188 4.18 -3.72 13.30
N GLU A 189 5.11 -4.67 13.16
CA GLU A 189 6.54 -4.39 13.13
C GLU A 189 7.26 -5.41 12.25
N LEU A 190 8.07 -4.89 11.32
CA LEU A 190 9.04 -5.64 10.52
C LEU A 190 10.44 -5.12 10.86
N GLU A 191 11.24 -5.97 11.49
CA GLU A 191 12.68 -5.73 11.61
C GLU A 191 13.41 -6.57 10.56
N ARG A 192 14.09 -5.90 9.63
CA ARG A 192 14.95 -6.53 8.62
C ARG A 192 16.41 -6.22 8.92
N GLU A 193 17.18 -7.25 9.22
CA GLU A 193 18.62 -7.19 9.39
C GLU A 193 19.31 -7.69 8.13
N ILE A 194 20.27 -6.93 7.60
CA ILE A 194 21.04 -7.22 6.40
C ILE A 194 22.51 -7.23 6.80
N GLU A 195 23.08 -8.42 6.96
CA GLU A 195 24.49 -8.60 7.28
C GLU A 195 25.31 -8.83 6.01
N ILE A 196 26.29 -7.97 5.78
CA ILE A 196 27.17 -8.04 4.62
C ILE A 196 28.44 -8.79 5.01
N SER A 197 28.84 -9.80 4.24
CA SER A 197 30.11 -10.50 4.42
C SER A 197 30.94 -10.47 3.13
N HIS A 198 32.12 -9.84 3.20
CA HIS A 198 33.08 -9.81 2.09
C HIS A 198 33.62 -11.20 1.70
N TRP A 199 33.31 -12.23 2.48
CA TRP A 199 33.56 -13.63 2.13
C TRP A 199 32.58 -14.19 1.09
N GLY A 200 31.69 -13.34 0.55
CA GLY A 200 30.92 -13.63 -0.66
C GLY A 200 29.41 -13.79 -0.47
N SER A 201 28.86 -13.46 0.71
CA SER A 201 27.42 -13.58 0.96
C SER A 201 26.84 -12.39 1.71
N ILE A 202 25.53 -12.21 1.53
CA ILE A 202 24.70 -11.36 2.37
C ILE A 202 23.72 -12.27 3.09
N GLN A 203 23.59 -12.12 4.40
CA GLN A 203 22.57 -12.81 5.20
C GLN A 203 21.47 -11.82 5.54
N VAL A 204 20.22 -12.20 5.27
CA VAL A 204 19.06 -11.39 5.60
C VAL A 204 18.22 -12.14 6.61
N ILE A 205 17.86 -11.46 7.70
CA ILE A 205 16.96 -11.96 8.73
C ILE A 205 15.81 -10.97 8.87
N GLU A 206 14.59 -11.46 8.69
CA GLU A 206 13.38 -10.66 8.79
C GLU A 206 12.54 -11.17 9.95
N ARG A 207 12.18 -10.30 10.89
CA ARG A 207 11.35 -10.61 12.05
C ARG A 207 10.02 -9.90 11.89
N TYR A 208 8.94 -10.67 11.89
CA TYR A 208 7.59 -10.21 11.64
C TYR A 208 6.74 -10.29 12.90
N ARG A 209 6.01 -9.21 13.20
CA ARG A 209 4.85 -9.21 14.10
C ARG A 209 3.59 -8.99 13.27
N LEU A 210 3.00 -10.08 12.80
CA LEU A 210 1.82 -10.06 11.94
C LEU A 210 0.54 -10.13 12.78
N THR A 211 -0.44 -9.30 12.45
CA THR A 211 -1.78 -9.30 13.02
C THR A 211 -2.81 -9.36 11.89
N HIS A 212 -3.87 -10.15 12.09
CA HIS A 212 -5.04 -10.05 11.24
C HIS A 212 -5.94 -8.90 11.71
N ALA A 213 -5.93 -7.78 11.00
CA ALA A 213 -6.67 -6.56 11.36
C ALA A 213 -8.15 -6.53 10.90
N GLY A 214 -8.69 -7.69 10.53
CA GLY A 214 -10.10 -7.81 10.12
C GLY A 214 -11.05 -7.87 11.30
N ALA A 215 -12.32 -8.20 11.03
CA ALA A 215 -13.31 -8.41 12.09
C ALA A 215 -12.85 -9.51 13.04
N ARG A 216 -12.83 -9.23 14.34
CA ARG A 216 -12.28 -10.12 15.36
C ARG A 216 -13.07 -11.42 15.46
N HIS A 217 -12.39 -12.53 15.68
CA HIS A 217 -13.06 -13.80 15.89
C HIS A 217 -13.88 -13.80 17.18
N LYS A 218 -15.14 -14.22 17.08
CA LYS A 218 -16.06 -14.41 18.20
C LYS A 218 -16.51 -15.85 18.31
N GLY A 219 -16.57 -16.34 19.55
CA GLY A 219 -17.01 -17.69 19.85
C GLY A 219 -15.87 -18.71 19.83
N VAL A 220 -16.20 -19.96 19.51
CA VAL A 220 -15.25 -21.07 19.52
C VAL A 220 -14.74 -21.37 18.11
N PHE A 221 -13.44 -21.65 18.03
CA PHE A 221 -12.85 -22.19 16.81
C PHE A 221 -13.14 -23.70 16.70
N SER A 222 -13.82 -24.09 15.63
CA SER A 222 -14.09 -25.48 15.26
C SER A 222 -13.21 -25.88 14.08
N ARG A 223 -12.17 -26.68 14.37
CA ARG A 223 -11.30 -27.27 13.33
C ARG A 223 -12.08 -28.13 12.35
N VAL A 224 -13.07 -28.89 12.83
CA VAL A 224 -13.92 -29.75 11.99
C VAL A 224 -14.67 -28.89 10.99
N GLU A 225 -15.28 -27.79 11.44
CA GLU A 225 -16.01 -26.89 10.54
C GLU A 225 -15.06 -26.21 9.54
N TYR A 226 -13.90 -25.77 10.00
CA TYR A 226 -12.90 -25.11 9.17
C TYR A 226 -12.39 -26.01 8.03
N GLN A 227 -12.17 -27.30 8.33
CA GLN A 227 -11.68 -28.26 7.35
C GLN A 227 -12.78 -28.80 6.43
N THR A 228 -13.97 -29.07 6.96
CA THR A 228 -15.07 -29.66 6.19
C THR A 228 -15.81 -28.64 5.32
N ARG A 229 -15.84 -27.36 5.72
CA ARG A 229 -16.54 -26.28 5.03
C ARG A 229 -15.57 -25.16 4.60
N SER A 230 -14.44 -25.53 4.02
CA SER A 230 -13.33 -24.61 3.69
C SER A 230 -13.68 -23.43 2.78
N GLY A 231 -14.79 -23.49 2.05
CA GLY A 231 -15.33 -22.40 1.21
C GLY A 231 -16.37 -21.51 1.89
N ALA A 232 -16.88 -21.88 3.07
CA ALA A 232 -17.91 -21.13 3.80
C ALA A 232 -17.51 -20.78 5.24
N SER A 233 -16.51 -21.47 5.81
CA SER A 233 -16.00 -21.26 7.14
C SER A 233 -14.55 -20.78 7.08
N GLY A 234 -14.24 -19.73 7.85
CA GLY A 234 -12.94 -19.07 7.87
C GLY A 234 -12.56 -18.42 6.55
N VAL A 235 -13.56 -17.89 5.82
CA VAL A 235 -13.35 -17.23 4.52
C VAL A 235 -12.43 -16.02 4.61
N SER A 236 -12.48 -15.28 5.72
CA SER A 236 -11.62 -14.13 5.98
C SER A 236 -10.27 -14.48 6.61
N SER A 237 -10.03 -15.75 6.97
CA SER A 237 -8.79 -16.15 7.65
C SER A 237 -7.61 -16.35 6.69
N PHE A 238 -6.39 -16.21 7.22
CA PHE A 238 -5.18 -16.55 6.48
C PHE A 238 -5.00 -18.07 6.37
N LYS A 239 -4.92 -18.56 5.14
CA LYS A 239 -4.53 -19.94 4.84
C LYS A 239 -3.04 -20.05 4.53
N HIS A 240 -2.54 -19.14 3.69
CA HIS A 240 -1.13 -19.04 3.31
C HIS A 240 -0.74 -17.57 3.21
N LEU A 241 0.56 -17.33 3.28
CA LEU A 241 1.20 -16.03 3.07
C LEU A 241 2.26 -16.20 1.96
N LEU A 242 2.49 -15.14 1.21
CA LEU A 242 3.43 -15.14 0.09
C LEU A 242 4.49 -14.05 0.26
N ALA A 243 5.75 -14.45 0.46
CA ALA A 243 6.90 -13.56 0.39
C ALA A 243 7.53 -13.60 -1.00
N LYS A 244 7.72 -12.43 -1.61
CA LYS A 244 8.48 -12.25 -2.85
C LYS A 244 9.91 -11.87 -2.49
N LEU A 245 10.81 -12.84 -2.59
CA LEU A 245 12.22 -12.69 -2.27
C LEU A 245 13.04 -12.40 -3.53
N PRO A 246 14.28 -11.90 -3.39
CA PRO A 246 15.16 -11.70 -4.53
C PRO A 246 15.46 -13.01 -5.30
N PRO A 247 15.96 -12.93 -6.54
CA PRO A 247 16.43 -14.13 -7.24
C PRO A 247 17.62 -14.75 -6.52
N ARG A 248 17.93 -16.02 -6.84
CA ARG A 248 19.11 -16.76 -6.34
C ARG A 248 19.23 -16.89 -4.81
N VAL A 249 18.14 -16.73 -4.07
CA VAL A 249 18.13 -17.00 -2.63
C VAL A 249 18.57 -18.44 -2.33
N HIS A 250 19.33 -18.61 -1.25
CA HIS A 250 19.74 -19.91 -0.74
C HIS A 250 19.61 -19.94 0.79
N SER A 251 19.75 -21.14 1.38
CA SER A 251 19.68 -21.32 2.83
C SER A 251 18.43 -20.68 3.48
N VAL A 252 17.29 -20.77 2.80
CA VAL A 252 16.03 -20.17 3.27
C VAL A 252 15.49 -20.97 4.44
N TYR A 253 15.12 -20.31 5.54
CA TYR A 253 14.47 -20.91 6.69
C TYR A 253 13.31 -20.05 7.20
N TYR A 254 12.26 -20.73 7.66
CA TYR A 254 11.07 -20.13 8.24
C TYR A 254 10.84 -20.72 9.63
N ARG A 255 10.85 -19.86 10.65
CA ARG A 255 10.84 -20.28 12.06
C ARG A 255 10.00 -19.34 12.91
N ASP A 256 9.56 -19.82 14.05
CA ASP A 256 9.02 -19.00 15.13
C ASP A 256 9.85 -19.18 16.40
N GLU A 257 9.41 -18.58 17.50
CA GLU A 257 10.10 -18.63 18.79
C GLU A 257 10.28 -20.05 19.33
N ILE A 258 9.38 -20.98 18.97
CA ILE A 258 9.39 -22.36 19.44
C ILE A 258 10.05 -23.34 18.48
N GLY A 259 10.51 -22.88 17.30
CA GLY A 259 11.36 -23.67 16.42
C GLY A 259 10.99 -23.57 14.94
N ASN A 260 11.33 -24.62 14.20
CA ASN A 260 11.10 -24.66 12.76
C ASN A 260 9.62 -24.86 12.43
N ILE A 261 9.17 -24.23 11.34
CA ILE A 261 7.86 -24.48 10.74
C ILE A 261 8.10 -25.07 9.35
N SER A 262 7.62 -26.30 9.13
CA SER A 262 7.88 -27.05 7.89
C SER A 262 6.86 -26.78 6.78
N SER A 263 5.75 -26.10 7.09
CA SER A 263 4.68 -25.73 6.14
C SER A 263 5.10 -24.53 5.28
N SER A 264 6.10 -24.73 4.43
CA SER A 264 6.60 -23.71 3.51
C SER A 264 7.07 -24.31 2.18
N HIS A 265 6.83 -23.61 1.09
CA HIS A 265 7.15 -24.00 -0.27
C HIS A 265 7.90 -22.86 -0.97
N LEU A 266 9.16 -23.11 -1.33
CA LEU A 266 9.99 -22.15 -2.04
C LEU A 266 10.02 -22.48 -3.54
N ARG A 267 9.63 -21.52 -4.38
CA ARG A 267 9.77 -21.57 -5.83
C ARG A 267 10.83 -20.55 -6.24
N LYS A 268 11.82 -20.97 -7.02
CA LYS A 268 12.90 -20.10 -7.50
C LYS A 268 12.71 -19.85 -8.99
N ASP A 269 12.78 -18.60 -9.40
CA ASP A 269 12.78 -18.16 -10.79
C ASP A 269 14.01 -17.26 -11.03
N PHE A 270 14.33 -17.02 -12.30
CA PHE A 270 15.45 -16.17 -12.71
C PHE A 270 15.29 -14.71 -12.28
N LEU A 271 14.04 -14.22 -12.23
CA LEU A 271 13.74 -12.83 -11.89
C LEU A 271 13.44 -12.62 -10.39
N LYS A 272 12.91 -13.64 -9.70
CA LYS A 272 12.48 -13.57 -8.31
C LYS A 272 12.38 -14.95 -7.69
N SER A 273 12.26 -15.01 -6.37
CA SER A 273 11.89 -16.22 -5.66
C SER A 273 10.60 -15.99 -4.87
N GLU A 274 9.76 -17.01 -4.77
CA GLU A 274 8.48 -16.95 -4.09
C GLU A 274 8.46 -17.98 -2.97
N LEU A 275 8.30 -17.51 -1.74
CA LEU A 275 8.14 -18.34 -0.56
C LEU A 275 6.68 -18.27 -0.13
N GLU A 276 5.95 -19.34 -0.41
CA GLU A 276 4.59 -19.56 0.10
C GLU A 276 4.71 -20.30 1.43
N PHE A 277 4.08 -19.80 2.49
CA PHE A 277 4.20 -20.41 3.82
C PHE A 277 2.91 -20.28 4.63
N GLU A 278 2.71 -21.23 5.53
CA GLU A 278 1.54 -21.29 6.41
C GLU A 278 1.97 -21.12 7.87
N PRO A 279 1.37 -20.18 8.63
CA PRO A 279 1.52 -20.13 10.08
C PRO A 279 1.06 -21.44 10.74
N ARG A 280 1.50 -21.72 11.97
CA ARG A 280 1.14 -22.96 12.72
C ARG A 280 -0.37 -23.16 12.91
N TYR A 281 -1.14 -22.08 12.84
CA TYR A 281 -2.59 -22.07 12.95
C TYR A 281 -3.16 -21.02 12.00
N PRO A 282 -4.38 -21.23 11.47
CA PRO A 282 -5.07 -20.20 10.69
C PRO A 282 -5.19 -18.93 11.51
N LEU A 283 -4.90 -17.77 10.92
CA LEU A 283 -5.07 -16.50 11.60
C LEU A 283 -6.45 -15.96 11.29
N PHE A 284 -7.32 -15.91 12.31
CA PHE A 284 -8.59 -15.18 12.27
C PHE A 284 -8.41 -13.75 12.78
N GLY A 285 -9.38 -12.87 12.54
CA GLY A 285 -9.30 -11.48 12.94
C GLY A 285 -8.98 -11.32 14.44
N GLY A 286 -8.05 -10.41 14.73
CA GLY A 286 -7.50 -10.16 16.06
C GLY A 286 -6.38 -11.11 16.49
N TRP A 287 -6.17 -12.25 15.79
CA TRP A 287 -5.06 -13.15 16.11
C TRP A 287 -3.74 -12.61 15.56
N LYS A 288 -2.65 -12.93 16.26
CA LYS A 288 -1.30 -12.46 15.95
C LYS A 288 -0.37 -13.63 15.76
N SER A 289 0.62 -13.48 14.88
CA SER A 289 1.70 -14.44 14.67
C SER A 289 3.03 -13.73 14.62
N THR A 290 3.99 -14.23 15.39
CA THR A 290 5.37 -13.77 15.35
C THR A 290 6.24 -14.86 14.76
N PHE A 291 6.99 -14.50 13.72
CA PHE A 291 7.84 -15.44 13.00
C PHE A 291 9.02 -14.70 12.38
N LEU A 292 10.00 -15.47 11.92
CA LEU A 292 11.13 -14.96 11.20
C LEU A 292 11.37 -15.73 9.91
N ILE A 293 11.83 -15.02 8.90
CA ILE A 293 12.28 -15.55 7.62
C ILE A 293 13.75 -15.15 7.46
N GLY A 294 14.62 -16.14 7.28
CA GLY A 294 16.03 -15.90 7.01
C GLY A 294 16.45 -16.52 5.69
N TYR A 295 17.35 -15.83 4.96
CA TYR A 295 17.86 -16.30 3.69
C TYR A 295 19.22 -15.68 3.34
N GLY A 296 20.00 -16.41 2.56
CA GLY A 296 21.28 -15.96 2.02
C GLY A 296 21.16 -15.49 0.58
N LEU A 297 21.98 -14.49 0.23
CA LEU A 297 22.11 -13.93 -1.11
C LEU A 297 23.59 -13.89 -1.53
N PRO A 298 23.89 -14.06 -2.83
CA PRO A 298 25.23 -13.87 -3.37
C PRO A 298 25.63 -12.38 -3.32
N LEU A 299 26.79 -12.05 -2.74
CA LEU A 299 27.23 -10.67 -2.55
C LEU A 299 27.33 -9.87 -3.87
N GLN A 300 27.82 -10.52 -4.92
CA GLN A 300 28.10 -9.93 -6.23
C GLN A 300 26.88 -9.32 -6.94
N ASP A 301 25.66 -9.69 -6.53
CA ASP A 301 24.42 -9.20 -7.15
C ASP A 301 23.96 -7.87 -6.52
N PHE A 302 24.50 -7.51 -5.35
CA PHE A 302 24.01 -6.37 -4.54
C PHE A 302 25.12 -5.40 -4.13
N LEU A 303 26.38 -5.85 -4.06
CA LEU A 303 27.53 -5.00 -3.74
C LEU A 303 28.23 -4.55 -5.03
N PHE A 304 28.38 -3.24 -5.16
CA PHE A 304 29.00 -2.61 -6.32
C PHE A 304 30.14 -1.70 -5.88
N GLU A 305 31.08 -1.45 -6.79
CA GLU A 305 32.21 -0.56 -6.58
C GLU A 305 32.15 0.58 -7.60
N SER A 306 32.31 1.81 -7.12
CA SER A 306 32.41 2.99 -7.98
C SER A 306 33.86 3.25 -8.40
N PRO A 307 34.12 4.02 -9.48
CA PRO A 307 35.47 4.29 -9.96
C PRO A 307 36.40 4.98 -8.95
N ASP A 308 35.85 5.67 -7.95
CA ASP A 308 36.59 6.29 -6.84
C ASP A 308 36.91 5.31 -5.69
N GLY A 309 36.60 4.02 -5.86
CA GLY A 309 36.91 2.95 -4.91
C GLY A 309 35.90 2.81 -3.75
N LYS A 310 34.80 3.56 -3.77
CA LYS A 310 33.72 3.40 -2.78
C LYS A 310 32.87 2.18 -3.11
N ARG A 311 32.40 1.49 -2.07
CA ARG A 311 31.46 0.38 -2.20
C ARG A 311 30.07 0.84 -1.81
N TYR A 312 29.07 0.40 -2.56
CA TYR A 312 27.68 0.67 -2.24
C TYR A 312 26.85 -0.61 -2.35
N LEU A 313 25.96 -0.79 -1.37
CA LEU A 313 24.97 -1.85 -1.35
C LEU A 313 23.69 -1.31 -1.98
N ASN A 314 23.21 -1.95 -3.05
CA ASN A 314 21.90 -1.66 -3.62
C ASN A 314 20.90 -2.72 -3.15
N PHE A 315 20.00 -2.35 -2.24
CA PHE A 315 19.01 -3.27 -1.68
C PHE A 315 17.62 -2.64 -1.68
N THR A 316 16.59 -3.43 -1.99
CA THR A 316 15.22 -2.93 -2.06
C THR A 316 14.66 -2.62 -0.67
N TYR A 317 14.17 -1.40 -0.49
CA TYR A 317 13.42 -0.99 0.70
C TYR A 317 11.98 -1.52 0.65
N GLY A 318 11.45 -2.01 1.78
CA GLY A 318 10.05 -2.43 1.92
C GLY A 318 9.87 -3.90 2.29
N CYS A 319 8.65 -4.28 2.67
CA CYS A 319 8.30 -5.65 3.06
C CYS A 319 8.18 -6.57 1.82
N PRO A 320 8.68 -7.82 1.88
CA PRO A 320 8.55 -8.76 0.78
C PRO A 320 7.21 -9.51 0.80
N LEU A 321 6.44 -9.42 1.90
CA LEU A 321 5.12 -10.03 1.97
C LEU A 321 4.15 -9.31 1.05
N SER A 322 3.51 -10.09 0.19
CA SER A 322 2.47 -9.58 -0.71
C SER A 322 1.22 -9.20 0.06
N ASP A 323 0.56 -8.14 -0.39
CA ASP A 323 -0.76 -7.72 0.12
C ASP A 323 -0.81 -7.40 1.62
N THR A 324 0.29 -6.85 2.14
CA THR A 324 0.41 -6.45 3.55
C THR A 324 0.52 -4.94 3.71
N VAL A 325 0.03 -4.45 4.86
CA VAL A 325 0.34 -3.12 5.39
C VAL A 325 1.43 -3.29 6.43
N VAL A 326 2.38 -2.35 6.49
CA VAL A 326 3.47 -2.36 7.45
C VAL A 326 3.42 -1.06 8.23
N ASP A 327 3.17 -1.16 9.54
CA ASP A 327 3.05 0.04 10.39
C ASP A 327 4.41 0.57 10.81
N LYS A 328 5.36 -0.34 11.06
CA LYS A 328 6.72 0.00 11.45
C LYS A 328 7.72 -0.90 10.74
N LEU A 329 8.60 -0.28 9.96
CA LEU A 329 9.70 -0.95 9.26
C LEU A 329 11.03 -0.46 9.79
N ILE A 330 11.79 -1.36 10.40
CA ILE A 330 13.16 -1.12 10.85
C ILE A 330 14.10 -1.88 9.92
N ILE A 331 15.05 -1.17 9.30
CA ILE A 331 16.10 -1.80 8.50
C ILE A 331 17.44 -1.58 9.19
N LYS A 332 18.07 -2.68 9.61
CA LYS A 332 19.41 -2.71 10.19
C LYS A 332 20.38 -3.22 9.14
N VAL A 333 21.40 -2.43 8.81
CA VAL A 333 22.44 -2.84 7.87
C VAL A 333 23.73 -3.04 8.66
N VAL A 334 24.17 -4.29 8.77
CA VAL A 334 25.39 -4.67 9.48
C VAL A 334 26.54 -4.68 8.48
N LEU A 335 27.43 -3.70 8.62
CA LEU A 335 28.57 -3.52 7.73
C LEU A 335 29.79 -4.33 8.20
N PRO A 336 30.67 -4.74 7.28
CA PRO A 336 31.91 -5.43 7.61
C PRO A 336 32.84 -4.55 8.45
N GLU A 337 33.65 -5.19 9.29
CA GLU A 337 34.67 -4.50 10.08
C GLU A 337 35.62 -3.68 9.18
N GLY A 338 35.97 -2.47 9.62
CA GLY A 338 36.81 -1.54 8.86
C GLY A 338 36.06 -0.66 7.85
N SER A 339 34.73 -0.78 7.76
CA SER A 339 33.90 0.17 7.00
C SER A 339 33.99 1.58 7.62
N LYS A 340 34.08 2.61 6.78
CA LYS A 340 34.23 4.01 7.19
C LYS A 340 33.17 4.87 6.49
N ASP A 341 32.70 5.88 7.21
CA ASP A 341 31.79 6.92 6.71
C ASP A 341 30.55 6.38 5.97
N PRO A 342 29.74 5.48 6.59
CA PRO A 342 28.55 4.95 5.96
C PRO A 342 27.51 6.04 5.74
N ALA A 343 26.87 6.01 4.56
CA ALA A 343 25.78 6.91 4.21
C ALA A 343 24.66 6.15 3.49
N ALA A 344 23.42 6.43 3.87
CA ALA A 344 22.24 5.87 3.23
C ALA A 344 21.65 6.87 2.22
N VAL A 345 21.34 6.39 1.01
CA VAL A 345 20.62 7.16 -0.01
C VAL A 345 19.23 6.55 -0.16
N ILE A 346 18.21 7.25 0.34
CA ILE A 346 16.81 6.79 0.38
C ILE A 346 15.94 7.87 -0.27
N PRO A 347 14.98 7.52 -1.16
CA PRO A 347 14.22 8.49 -1.94
C PRO A 347 13.10 9.21 -1.17
N PHE A 348 13.00 8.98 0.15
CA PHE A 348 12.01 9.58 1.04
C PHE A 348 12.60 9.77 2.44
N GLN A 349 11.92 10.57 3.27
CA GLN A 349 12.36 10.85 4.64
C GLN A 349 12.24 9.59 5.50
N VAL A 350 13.29 9.30 6.28
CA VAL A 350 13.33 8.24 7.27
C VAL A 350 14.15 8.69 8.47
N ASP A 351 13.83 8.18 9.65
CA ASP A 351 14.67 8.33 10.83
C ASP A 351 15.91 7.43 10.69
N GLN A 352 17.11 8.00 10.88
CA GLN A 352 18.38 7.28 10.72
C GLN A 352 19.19 7.38 12.01
N HIS A 353 19.74 6.24 12.41
CA HIS A 353 20.64 6.13 13.55
C HIS A 353 21.86 5.30 13.12
N LEU A 354 23.04 5.75 13.50
CA LEU A 354 24.29 4.99 13.36
C LEU A 354 24.66 4.49 14.76
N GLU A 355 24.76 3.19 14.91
CA GLU A 355 25.13 2.50 16.17
C GLU A 355 26.56 1.97 16.13
#